data_AF-A0A7J7T4C2-F1
#
_entry.id   AF-A0A7J7T4C2-F1
#
_cell.length_a   1.000
_cell.length_b   1.000
_cell.length_c   1.000
_cell.angle_alpha   90.00
_cell.angle_beta   90.00
_cell.angle_gamma   90.00
#
_symmetry.space_group_name_H-M   'P 1'
#
loop_
_entity.id
_entity.type
_entity.pdbx_description
1 polymer ?
#
loop_
_entity_poly.entity_id
_entity_poly.type
_entity_poly.pdbx_seq_one_letter_code
_entity_poly.pdbx_strand_id
1 'polypeptide(L)'
;MSAEGNLHNPALFEGRSPAVWELAEEYLDLVRQHPCPLSCVRAHLFKLWHHTLQVHQQLREELAKAKTLEGVAAVSQELKLRCQEDMLRQEGEEPSGGLPFFHWICQPYFRPGPKEGSKENTGARSKRALEEEEGGADVVSKNKQKKQLRNPHKTFDPSLKPKYAKCDQCGNPKGNRCVFNLCRGCCKKRAFKETADCPGHGLLFKTKLEKSLAWKGAQSQLQEPPQAGPGDPGGFPEVLGSALA
;
A
#
# COMPACT_ATOMS: atom_id res chain seq x y z
N MET A 1 -8.77 -7.03 9.19
CA MET A 1 -7.35 -7.31 8.88
C MET A 1 -6.52 -6.16 9.44
N SER A 2 -5.56 -6.45 10.30
CA SER A 2 -4.60 -5.45 10.81
C SER A 2 -3.22 -5.73 10.26
N ALA A 3 -2.50 -4.69 9.83
CA ALA A 3 -1.16 -4.81 9.25
C ALA A 3 -0.15 -3.96 10.03
N GLU A 4 -0.10 -2.65 9.75
CA GLU A 4 0.90 -1.76 10.33
C GLU A 4 0.78 -1.64 11.85
N GLY A 5 -0.44 -1.48 12.38
CA GLY A 5 -0.66 -1.35 13.82
C GLY A 5 -0.10 -2.52 14.64
N ASN A 6 -0.18 -3.75 14.11
CA ASN A 6 0.33 -4.95 14.79
C ASN A 6 1.87 -4.98 14.87
N LEU A 7 2.57 -4.31 13.96
CA LEU A 7 4.03 -4.23 13.97
C LEU A 7 4.57 -3.23 15.00
N HIS A 8 3.72 -2.30 15.44
CA HIS A 8 4.05 -1.32 16.48
C HIS A 8 3.53 -1.74 17.85
N ASN A 9 2.36 -2.38 17.89
CA ASN A 9 1.77 -2.96 19.08
C ASN A 9 1.30 -4.40 18.79
N PRO A 10 2.13 -5.43 19.05
CA PRO A 10 1.74 -6.82 18.87
C PRO A 10 0.60 -7.25 19.81
N ALA A 11 0.45 -6.60 20.98
CA ALA A 11 -0.62 -6.87 21.94
C ALA A 11 -1.94 -6.13 21.62
N LEU A 12 -2.10 -5.62 20.40
CA LEU A 12 -3.26 -4.81 19.98
C LEU A 12 -4.61 -5.47 20.28
N PHE A 13 -4.67 -6.80 20.27
CA PHE A 13 -5.90 -7.57 20.48
C PHE A 13 -5.98 -8.26 21.84
N GLU A 14 -4.97 -8.11 22.70
CA GLU A 14 -4.89 -8.77 24.01
C GLU A 14 -5.52 -7.95 25.13
N GLY A 15 -5.90 -6.69 24.85
CA GLY A 15 -6.49 -5.80 25.86
C GLY A 15 -5.51 -5.33 26.94
N ARG A 16 -4.20 -5.59 26.76
CA ARG A 16 -3.12 -5.11 27.63
C ARG A 16 -2.18 -4.17 26.88
N SER A 17 -1.46 -3.36 27.65
CA SER A 17 -0.42 -2.43 27.15
C SER A 17 0.94 -2.83 27.72
N PRO A 18 1.56 -3.90 27.20
CA PRO A 18 2.84 -4.38 27.70
C PRO A 18 3.96 -3.41 27.35
N ALA A 19 5.08 -3.57 28.05
CA ALA A 19 6.27 -2.83 27.71
C ALA A 19 6.92 -3.37 26.43
N VAL A 20 7.56 -2.47 25.69
CA VAL A 20 8.18 -2.79 24.39
C VAL A 20 9.32 -3.80 24.49
N TRP A 21 9.99 -3.92 25.64
CA TRP A 21 11.04 -4.91 25.83
C TRP A 21 10.48 -6.31 26.11
N GLU A 22 9.31 -6.44 26.75
CA GLU A 22 8.69 -7.74 27.05
C GLU A 22 8.35 -8.47 25.75
N LEU A 23 7.64 -7.77 24.85
CA LEU A 23 7.30 -8.32 23.54
C LEU A 23 8.52 -8.52 22.64
N ALA A 24 9.58 -7.72 22.82
CA ALA A 24 10.81 -7.92 22.07
C ALA A 24 11.60 -9.14 22.53
N GLU A 25 11.65 -9.40 23.84
CA GLU A 25 12.27 -10.60 24.41
C GLU A 25 11.55 -11.86 23.91
N GLU A 26 10.23 -11.89 24.00
CA GLU A 26 9.41 -12.99 23.46
C GLU A 26 9.62 -13.17 21.94
N TYR A 27 9.63 -12.08 21.19
CA TYR A 27 9.90 -12.12 19.75
C TYR A 27 11.29 -12.69 19.44
N LEU A 28 12.32 -12.31 20.18
CA LEU A 28 13.67 -12.82 19.98
C LEU A 28 13.77 -14.32 20.33
N ASP A 29 13.03 -14.80 21.33
CA ASP A 29 12.92 -16.23 21.63
C ASP A 29 12.24 -17.01 20.50
N LEU A 30 11.20 -16.44 19.88
CA LEU A 30 10.57 -17.03 18.70
C LEU A 30 11.52 -17.04 17.50
N VAL A 31 12.34 -15.99 17.30
CA VAL A 31 13.35 -15.95 16.23
C VAL A 31 14.44 -17.00 16.45
N ARG A 32 14.81 -17.31 17.70
CA ARG A 32 15.74 -18.40 18.00
C ARG A 32 15.17 -19.77 17.64
N GLN A 33 13.88 -19.99 17.91
CA GLN A 33 13.17 -21.24 17.56
C GLN A 33 12.89 -21.34 16.05
N HIS A 34 12.62 -20.20 15.41
CA HIS A 34 12.26 -20.10 14.00
C HIS A 34 13.18 -19.08 13.29
N PRO A 35 14.38 -19.51 12.88
CA PRO A 35 15.37 -18.62 12.28
C PRO A 35 14.83 -17.91 11.04
N CYS A 36 15.02 -16.60 10.99
CA CYS A 36 14.65 -15.77 9.86
C CYS A 36 15.76 -14.77 9.51
N PRO A 37 15.74 -14.17 8.30
CA PRO A 37 16.75 -13.21 7.90
C PRO A 37 16.83 -12.04 8.89
N LEU A 38 18.03 -11.70 9.34
CA LEU A 38 18.26 -10.63 10.32
C LEU A 38 17.71 -9.27 9.86
N SER A 39 17.62 -9.04 8.56
CA SER A 39 16.96 -7.85 7.99
C SER A 39 15.49 -7.74 8.39
N CYS A 40 14.77 -8.87 8.45
CA CYS A 40 13.37 -8.91 8.88
C CYS A 40 13.27 -8.66 10.39
N VAL A 41 14.14 -9.31 11.18
CA VAL A 41 14.24 -9.10 12.63
C VAL A 41 14.42 -7.62 12.96
N ARG A 42 15.44 -7.00 12.37
CA ARG A 42 15.70 -5.57 12.57
C ARG A 42 14.53 -4.70 12.12
N ALA A 43 13.90 -5.00 10.98
CA ALA A 43 12.76 -4.25 10.50
C ALA A 43 11.55 -4.30 11.45
N HIS A 44 11.31 -5.43 12.10
CA HIS A 44 10.26 -5.56 13.13
C HIS A 44 10.62 -4.77 14.39
N LEU A 45 11.85 -4.91 14.88
CA LEU A 45 12.31 -4.19 16.08
C LEU A 45 12.32 -2.67 15.89
N PHE A 46 12.67 -2.17 14.71
CA PHE A 46 12.56 -0.72 14.40
C PHE A 46 11.12 -0.20 14.46
N LYS A 47 10.12 -1.05 14.24
CA LYS A 47 8.70 -0.69 14.33
C LYS A 47 8.20 -0.81 15.77
N LEU A 48 8.49 -1.93 16.43
CA LEU A 48 8.13 -2.16 17.83
C LEU A 48 8.71 -1.06 18.74
N TRP A 49 9.97 -0.70 18.55
CA TRP A 49 10.67 0.32 19.33
C TRP A 49 10.62 1.71 18.69
N HIS A 50 9.64 1.99 17.83
CA HIS A 50 9.63 3.22 17.04
C HIS A 50 9.76 4.50 17.90
N HIS A 51 8.98 4.59 18.98
CA HIS A 51 8.98 5.73 19.89
C HIS A 51 10.21 5.72 20.80
N THR A 52 10.55 4.56 21.36
CA THR A 52 11.72 4.36 22.22
C THR A 52 13.03 4.77 21.53
N LEU A 53 13.19 4.42 20.25
CA LEU A 53 14.38 4.75 19.46
C LEU A 53 14.43 6.22 19.00
N GLN A 54 13.33 6.98 19.12
CA GLN A 54 13.39 8.44 18.92
C GLN A 54 13.96 9.15 20.15
N VAL A 55 13.68 8.62 21.34
CA VAL A 55 14.25 9.09 22.60
C VAL A 55 15.72 8.64 22.70
N HIS A 56 16.00 7.35 22.53
CA HIS A 56 17.35 6.80 22.60
C HIS A 56 17.98 6.62 21.21
N GLN A 57 18.41 7.73 20.61
CA GLN A 57 18.99 7.72 19.25
C GLN A 57 20.26 6.86 19.13
N GLN A 58 21.05 6.74 20.20
CA GLN A 58 22.23 5.86 20.21
C GLN A 58 21.85 4.40 19.95
N LEU A 59 20.80 3.90 20.62
CA LEU A 59 20.33 2.52 20.42
C LEU A 59 19.81 2.27 19.01
N ARG A 60 19.28 3.31 18.36
CA ARG A 60 18.84 3.25 16.97
C ARG A 60 20.01 2.97 16.04
N GLU A 61 21.15 3.62 16.28
CA GLU A 61 22.37 3.41 15.51
C GLU A 61 22.98 2.04 15.77
N GLU A 62 23.02 1.60 17.04
CA GLU A 62 23.56 0.30 17.41
C GLU A 62 22.72 -0.84 16.81
N LEU A 63 21.38 -0.74 16.86
CA LEU A 63 20.50 -1.68 16.15
C LEU A 63 20.74 -1.68 14.63
N ALA A 64 21.07 -0.51 14.06
CA ALA A 64 21.37 -0.39 12.64
C ALA A 64 22.73 -1.01 12.26
N LYS A 65 23.69 -1.08 13.18
CA LYS A 65 25.03 -1.67 12.98
C LYS A 65 25.06 -3.17 13.29
N ALA A 66 24.15 -3.67 14.12
CA ALA A 66 24.08 -5.08 14.51
C ALA A 66 24.01 -6.03 13.30
N LYS A 67 24.92 -7.01 13.27
CA LYS A 67 25.08 -8.02 12.20
C LYS A 67 24.78 -9.46 12.64
N THR A 68 24.59 -9.68 13.94
CA THR A 68 24.30 -10.99 14.53
C THR A 68 23.08 -10.91 15.45
N LEU A 69 22.46 -12.06 15.74
CA LEU A 69 21.30 -12.10 16.62
C LEU A 69 21.68 -11.76 18.06
N GLU A 70 22.88 -12.15 18.49
CA GLU A 70 23.45 -11.84 19.80
C GLU A 70 23.66 -10.33 19.95
N GLY A 71 24.13 -9.65 18.90
CA GLY A 71 24.27 -8.20 18.89
C GLY A 71 22.91 -7.49 19.00
N VAL A 72 21.87 -8.03 18.37
CA VAL A 72 20.49 -7.52 18.51
C VAL A 72 19.97 -7.76 19.93
N ALA A 73 20.24 -8.93 20.52
CA ALA A 73 19.85 -9.25 21.89
C ALA A 73 20.53 -8.34 22.92
N ALA A 74 21.81 -8.01 22.73
CA ALA A 74 22.52 -7.04 23.56
C ALA A 74 21.88 -5.65 23.51
N VAL A 75 21.49 -5.18 22.31
CA VAL A 75 20.74 -3.92 22.16
C VAL A 75 19.38 -3.98 22.87
N SER A 76 18.70 -5.13 22.84
CA SER A 76 17.43 -5.34 23.56
C SER A 76 17.60 -5.23 25.07
N GLN A 77 18.68 -5.80 25.63
CA GLN A 77 18.99 -5.71 27.06
C GLN A 77 19.30 -4.28 27.50
N GLU A 78 20.13 -3.57 26.73
CA GLU A 78 20.45 -2.16 27.00
C GLU A 78 19.19 -1.28 26.88
N LEU A 79 18.33 -1.53 25.90
CA LEU A 79 17.06 -0.81 25.73
C LEU A 79 16.17 -1.00 26.96
N LYS A 80 16.08 -2.21 27.50
CA LYS A 80 15.31 -2.52 28.72
C LYS A 80 15.84 -1.72 29.92
N LEU A 81 17.15 -1.71 30.14
CA LEU A 81 17.76 -0.96 31.23
C LEU A 81 17.46 0.54 31.14
N ARG A 82 17.62 1.15 29.96
CA ARG A 82 17.32 2.58 29.78
C ARG A 82 15.84 2.91 29.98
N CYS A 83 14.95 2.05 29.48
CA CYS A 83 13.53 2.27 29.68
C CYS A 83 13.12 2.13 31.15
N GLN A 84 13.72 1.19 31.89
CA GLN A 84 13.48 1.04 33.33
C GLN A 84 14.00 2.25 34.12
N GLU A 85 15.16 2.80 33.74
CA GLU A 85 15.68 4.04 34.32
C GLU A 85 14.74 5.22 34.05
N ASP A 86 14.22 5.35 32.83
CA ASP A 86 13.27 6.40 32.47
C ASP A 86 11.93 6.26 33.20
N MET A 87 11.44 5.03 33.39
CA MET A 87 10.25 4.75 34.20
C MET A 87 10.38 5.26 35.62
N LEU A 88 11.54 5.06 36.26
CA LEU A 88 11.80 5.52 37.62
C LEU A 88 11.95 7.05 37.69
N ARG A 89 12.46 7.67 36.62
CA ARG A 89 12.65 9.13 36.55
C ARG A 89 11.35 9.90 36.32
N GLN A 90 10.45 9.35 35.51
CA GLN A 90 9.22 10.02 35.07
C GLN A 90 7.99 9.59 35.90
N GLU A 91 8.20 9.03 37.09
CA GLU A 91 7.13 8.64 38.00
C GLU A 91 6.37 9.91 38.47
N GLY A 92 5.20 10.15 37.87
CA GLY A 92 4.34 11.32 38.14
C GLY A 92 4.29 12.39 37.03
N GLU A 93 5.00 12.19 35.91
CA GLU A 93 4.93 13.09 34.74
C GLU A 93 3.97 12.57 33.66
N GLU A 94 3.45 13.48 32.83
CA GLU A 94 2.62 13.12 31.68
C GLU A 94 3.48 12.62 30.50
N PRO A 95 2.96 11.72 29.63
CA PRO A 95 3.67 11.25 28.46
C PRO A 95 4.14 12.40 27.55
N SER A 96 5.47 12.51 27.38
CA SER A 96 6.06 13.56 26.54
C SER A 96 5.83 13.32 25.04
N GLY A 97 5.76 14.40 24.26
CA GLY A 97 5.73 14.33 22.79
C GLY A 97 4.37 14.07 22.13
N GLY A 98 3.26 14.26 22.86
CA GLY A 98 1.91 14.12 22.32
C GLY A 98 1.50 12.67 22.06
N LEU A 99 2.17 11.72 22.71
CA LEU A 99 1.83 10.31 22.67
C LEU A 99 0.77 9.99 23.73
N PRO A 100 -0.17 9.05 23.45
CA PRO A 100 -1.15 8.62 24.44
C PRO A 100 -0.53 7.83 25.60
N PHE A 101 0.64 7.21 25.39
CA PHE A 101 1.36 6.44 26.40
C PHE A 101 2.85 6.78 26.37
N PHE A 102 3.56 6.48 27.45
CA PHE A 102 5.02 6.60 27.49
C PHE A 102 5.70 5.81 26.37
N HIS A 103 6.88 6.26 25.95
CA HIS A 103 7.59 5.70 24.80
C HIS A 103 8.01 4.23 24.96
N TRP A 104 8.01 3.70 26.17
CA TRP A 104 8.31 2.31 26.48
C TRP A 104 7.08 1.40 26.53
N ILE A 105 5.88 1.94 26.36
CA ILE A 105 4.64 1.16 26.27
C ILE A 105 4.31 0.91 24.79
N CYS A 106 3.93 -0.32 24.46
CA CYS A 106 3.49 -0.68 23.12
C CYS A 106 2.24 0.13 22.73
N GLN A 107 2.37 0.94 21.69
CA GLN A 107 1.30 1.80 21.21
C GLN A 107 1.25 1.85 19.67
N PRO A 108 0.06 1.96 19.07
CA PRO A 108 -0.07 2.07 17.61
C PRO A 108 0.63 3.32 17.07
N TYR A 109 1.30 3.18 15.93
CA TYR A 109 1.87 4.33 15.23
C TYR A 109 0.79 5.11 14.47
N PHE A 110 0.55 6.35 14.90
CA PHE A 110 -0.25 7.30 14.15
C PHE A 110 0.63 8.13 13.23
N ARG A 111 0.44 7.95 11.91
CA ARG A 111 1.13 8.76 10.92
C ARG A 111 0.68 10.22 11.06
N PRO A 112 1.58 11.18 11.34
CA PRO A 112 1.22 12.58 11.38
C PRO A 112 0.61 13.02 10.04
N GLY A 113 -0.49 13.77 10.11
CA GLY A 113 -1.13 14.34 8.92
C GLY A 113 -0.16 15.28 8.15
N PRO A 114 -0.43 15.54 6.86
CA PRO A 114 0.27 16.61 6.15
C PRO A 114 0.12 17.91 6.94
N LYS A 115 1.22 18.59 7.28
CA LYS A 115 1.13 19.90 7.94
C LYS A 115 0.42 20.86 6.99
N GLU A 116 -0.81 21.24 7.31
CA GLU A 116 -1.51 22.31 6.59
C GLU A 116 -0.87 23.65 6.96
N GLY A 117 -0.48 24.45 5.95
CA GLY A 117 -0.15 25.86 6.14
C GLY A 117 1.24 26.19 6.69
N SER A 118 2.29 25.96 5.90
CA SER A 118 3.40 26.91 5.86
C SER A 118 3.54 27.38 4.41
N LYS A 119 2.79 28.44 4.08
CA LYS A 119 3.18 29.35 3.01
C LYS A 119 4.45 30.06 3.48
N GLU A 120 5.43 30.14 2.58
CA GLU A 120 6.72 30.82 2.74
C GLU A 120 7.72 30.17 3.71
N ASN A 121 8.38 29.13 3.22
CA ASN A 121 9.71 29.35 2.65
C ASN A 121 10.00 28.27 1.61
N THR A 122 10.40 28.68 0.41
CA THR A 122 11.04 27.83 -0.59
C THR A 122 12.40 27.37 -0.08
N GLY A 123 12.40 26.51 0.93
CA GLY A 123 13.54 25.77 1.42
C GLY A 123 13.33 24.31 1.07
N ALA A 124 13.88 23.89 -0.05
CA ALA A 124 14.01 22.49 -0.39
C ALA A 124 14.60 21.76 0.83
N ARG A 125 13.81 20.88 1.45
CA ARG A 125 14.24 20.01 2.55
C ARG A 125 15.45 19.22 2.07
N SER A 126 16.62 19.73 2.43
CA SER A 126 17.92 19.22 2.05
C SER A 126 18.04 17.75 2.47
N LYS A 127 18.19 16.88 1.48
CA LYS A 127 18.79 15.57 1.67
C LYS A 127 20.26 15.82 2.02
N ARG A 128 20.60 15.89 3.30
CA ARG A 128 21.98 15.96 3.85
C ARG A 128 22.82 17.05 3.18
N ALA A 129 23.08 18.14 3.89
CA ALA A 129 24.22 18.99 3.57
C ALA A 129 25.48 18.11 3.63
N LEU A 130 25.98 17.74 2.45
CA LEU A 130 27.37 17.37 2.23
C LEU A 130 28.06 18.71 2.05
N GLU A 131 29.07 18.96 2.88
CA GLU A 131 29.89 20.17 2.86
C GLU A 131 30.33 20.50 1.42
N GLU A 132 30.21 21.78 1.08
CA GLU A 132 30.65 22.34 -0.19
C GLU A 132 32.16 22.18 -0.30
N GLU A 133 32.59 21.18 -1.07
CA GLU A 133 33.85 21.25 -1.78
C GLU A 133 33.54 21.53 -3.25
N GLU A 134 34.02 22.69 -3.67
CA GLU A 134 34.04 23.29 -4.99
C GLU A 134 34.31 22.26 -6.10
N GLY A 135 33.44 22.18 -7.13
CA GLY A 135 33.78 21.41 -8.33
C GLY A 135 32.63 20.97 -9.23
N GLY A 136 32.37 21.75 -10.28
CA GLY A 136 31.94 21.25 -11.59
C GLY A 136 30.49 20.74 -11.73
N ALA A 137 29.68 21.53 -12.42
CA ALA A 137 28.40 21.10 -12.98
C ALA A 137 28.59 20.03 -14.07
N ASP A 138 28.87 18.76 -13.72
CA ASP A 138 28.49 17.58 -14.54
C ASP A 138 28.65 16.20 -13.85
N VAL A 139 28.82 16.09 -12.53
CA VAL A 139 29.08 14.76 -11.94
C VAL A 139 27.80 13.99 -11.63
N VAL A 140 27.45 13.06 -12.51
CA VAL A 140 26.40 12.05 -12.30
C VAL A 140 26.70 11.21 -11.05
N SER A 141 25.76 11.09 -10.11
CA SER A 141 26.00 10.37 -8.84
C SER A 141 26.39 8.89 -9.03
N LYS A 142 27.15 8.32 -8.08
CA LYS A 142 27.60 6.91 -8.09
C LYS A 142 26.46 5.90 -8.37
N ASN A 143 25.24 6.18 -7.90
CA ASN A 143 24.08 5.34 -8.15
C ASN A 143 23.52 5.48 -9.57
N LYS A 144 23.59 6.67 -10.17
CA LYS A 144 23.21 6.89 -11.57
C LYS A 144 24.25 6.27 -12.52
N GLN A 145 25.54 6.37 -12.21
CA GLN A 145 26.62 5.69 -12.95
C GLN A 145 26.44 4.17 -12.95
N LYS A 146 26.18 3.55 -11.78
CA LYS A 146 25.86 2.11 -11.70
C LYS A 146 24.64 1.71 -12.54
N LYS A 147 23.65 2.60 -12.70
CA LYS A 147 22.47 2.36 -13.53
C LYS A 147 22.75 2.52 -15.02
N GLN A 148 23.63 3.45 -15.41
CA GLN A 148 24.12 3.60 -16.78
C GLN A 148 24.99 2.42 -17.21
N LEU A 149 25.88 1.92 -16.33
CA LEU A 149 26.67 0.72 -16.61
C LEU A 149 25.80 -0.53 -16.86
N ARG A 150 24.66 -0.64 -16.16
CA ARG A 150 23.69 -1.73 -16.36
C ARG A 150 22.81 -1.54 -17.59
N ASN A 151 22.60 -0.31 -18.04
CA ASN A 151 21.81 0.03 -19.21
C ASN A 151 22.41 1.26 -19.89
N PRO A 152 23.30 1.08 -20.88
CA PRO A 152 23.99 2.17 -21.57
C PRO A 152 23.03 3.17 -22.23
N HIS A 153 21.80 2.75 -22.54
CA HIS A 153 20.77 3.59 -23.15
C HIS A 153 19.96 4.43 -22.13
N LYS A 154 20.28 4.32 -20.83
CA LYS A 154 19.61 5.04 -19.75
C LYS A 154 20.24 6.42 -19.55
N THR A 155 19.61 7.45 -20.14
CA THR A 155 20.08 8.83 -20.00
C THR A 155 19.52 9.50 -18.74
N PHE A 156 20.37 10.20 -18.00
CA PHE A 156 19.99 10.95 -16.79
C PHE A 156 19.91 12.46 -17.00
N ASP A 157 20.29 12.93 -18.19
CA ASP A 157 20.12 14.31 -18.62
C ASP A 157 18.61 14.65 -18.67
N PRO A 158 18.16 15.63 -17.87
CA PRO A 158 16.78 16.12 -17.92
C PRO A 158 16.35 16.63 -19.30
N SER A 159 17.29 17.14 -20.12
CA SER A 159 17.02 17.67 -21.46
C SER A 159 16.64 16.58 -22.46
N LEU A 160 17.21 15.37 -22.27
CA LEU A 160 16.99 14.19 -23.11
C LEU A 160 15.81 13.31 -22.66
N LYS A 161 15.13 13.68 -21.56
CA LYS A 161 13.90 12.98 -21.14
C LYS A 161 12.77 13.27 -22.14
N PRO A 162 12.05 12.25 -22.62
CA PRO A 162 10.92 12.46 -23.52
C PRO A 162 9.93 13.46 -22.93
N LYS A 163 9.72 14.57 -23.62
CA LYS A 163 8.70 15.56 -23.25
C LYS A 163 7.35 14.95 -23.58
N TYR A 164 6.63 14.50 -22.56
CA TYR A 164 5.27 13.99 -22.72
C TYR A 164 4.37 15.09 -23.26
N ALA A 165 3.58 14.79 -24.29
CA ALA A 165 2.52 15.69 -24.73
C ALA A 165 1.51 15.87 -23.59
N LYS A 166 1.15 17.12 -23.29
CA LYS A 166 0.23 17.45 -22.19
C LYS A 166 -1.22 17.42 -22.66
N CYS A 167 -2.11 16.95 -21.80
CA CYS A 167 -3.55 16.89 -22.01
C CYS A 167 -4.12 18.30 -22.02
N ASP A 168 -4.87 18.65 -23.07
CA ASP A 168 -5.34 20.02 -23.27
C ASP A 168 -6.35 20.47 -22.20
N GLN A 169 -6.98 19.51 -21.50
CA GLN A 169 -7.97 19.80 -20.46
C GLN A 169 -7.39 19.95 -19.04
N CYS A 170 -6.21 19.41 -18.74
CA CYS A 170 -5.71 19.37 -17.35
C CYS A 170 -4.19 19.32 -17.20
N GLY A 171 -3.42 19.44 -18.27
CA GLY A 171 -1.95 19.46 -18.23
C GLY A 171 -1.27 18.11 -17.93
N ASN A 172 -2.02 17.08 -17.52
CA ASN A 172 -1.51 15.73 -17.30
C ASN A 172 -0.98 15.08 -18.59
N PRO A 173 -0.01 14.15 -18.54
CA PRO A 173 0.52 13.50 -19.73
C PRO A 173 -0.58 12.78 -20.53
N LYS A 174 -0.60 12.99 -21.85
CA LYS A 174 -1.50 12.33 -22.81
C LYS A 174 -1.13 10.85 -22.91
N GLY A 175 -2.14 10.00 -23.06
CA GLY A 175 -1.90 8.60 -23.38
C GLY A 175 -1.48 8.46 -24.84
N ASN A 176 -0.31 7.90 -25.11
CA ASN A 176 0.23 7.79 -26.47
C ASN A 176 -0.68 7.03 -27.45
N ARG A 177 -1.54 6.12 -26.95
CA ARG A 177 -2.50 5.34 -27.74
C ARG A 177 -3.96 5.74 -27.49
N CYS A 178 -4.18 6.89 -26.85
CA CYS A 178 -5.52 7.36 -26.49
C CYS A 178 -6.26 7.86 -27.74
N VAL A 179 -7.44 7.30 -28.01
CA VAL A 179 -8.29 7.71 -29.16
C VAL A 179 -8.67 9.19 -29.08
N PHE A 180 -8.80 9.73 -27.87
CA PHE A 180 -9.18 11.12 -27.64
C PHE A 180 -7.99 12.07 -27.49
N ASN A 181 -6.74 11.57 -27.55
CA ASN A 181 -5.54 12.33 -27.23
C ASN A 181 -5.59 13.01 -25.85
N LEU A 182 -6.34 12.45 -24.89
CA LEU A 182 -6.46 12.97 -23.53
C LEU A 182 -5.62 12.14 -22.55
N CYS A 183 -5.42 12.62 -21.33
CA CYS A 183 -4.94 11.79 -20.21
C CYS A 183 -6.01 10.77 -19.80
N ARG A 184 -5.64 9.75 -19.01
CA ARG A 184 -6.58 8.71 -18.56
C ARG A 184 -7.83 9.27 -17.87
N GLY A 185 -7.69 10.29 -17.02
CA GLY A 185 -8.80 10.89 -16.28
C GLY A 185 -9.80 11.62 -17.20
N CYS A 186 -9.31 12.50 -18.06
CA CYS A 186 -10.14 13.21 -19.04
C CYS A 186 -10.72 12.27 -20.09
N CYS A 187 -9.94 11.29 -20.54
CA CYS A 187 -10.38 10.25 -21.46
C CYS A 187 -11.54 9.44 -20.86
N LYS A 188 -11.48 9.06 -19.57
CA LYS A 188 -12.57 8.35 -18.91
C LYS A 188 -13.87 9.16 -18.90
N LYS A 189 -13.81 10.46 -18.57
CA LYS A 189 -14.99 11.35 -18.57
C LYS A 189 -15.61 11.46 -19.96
N ARG A 190 -14.78 11.69 -20.98
CA ARG A 190 -15.23 11.83 -22.37
C ARG A 190 -15.77 10.52 -22.94
N ALA A 191 -15.03 9.43 -22.77
CA ALA A 191 -15.43 8.10 -23.24
C ALA A 191 -16.72 7.61 -22.57
N PHE A 192 -16.97 7.99 -21.32
CA PHE A 192 -18.25 7.71 -20.65
C PHE A 192 -19.39 8.53 -21.27
N LYS A 193 -19.20 9.84 -21.48
CA LYS A 193 -20.23 10.71 -22.08
C LYS A 193 -20.58 10.32 -23.52
N GLU A 194 -19.57 9.97 -24.31
CA GLU A 194 -19.72 9.59 -25.72
C GLU A 194 -19.99 8.09 -25.89
N THR A 195 -20.12 7.31 -24.80
CA THR A 195 -20.25 5.84 -24.80
C THR A 195 -19.30 5.20 -25.81
N ALA A 196 -18.02 5.54 -25.68
CA ALA A 196 -16.99 5.19 -26.64
C ALA A 196 -15.87 4.40 -25.97
N ASP A 197 -15.19 3.59 -26.78
CA ASP A 197 -14.09 2.75 -26.32
C ASP A 197 -12.75 3.44 -26.55
N CYS A 198 -11.82 3.24 -25.63
CA CYS A 198 -10.45 3.72 -25.75
C CYS A 198 -9.47 2.59 -25.43
N PRO A 199 -8.94 1.88 -26.44
CA PRO A 199 -7.94 0.82 -26.23
C PRO A 199 -6.67 1.33 -25.54
N GLY A 200 -6.26 2.58 -25.80
CA GLY A 200 -5.08 3.17 -25.16
C GLY A 200 -5.15 3.29 -23.63
N HIS A 201 -6.36 3.36 -23.06
CA HIS A 201 -6.58 3.39 -21.61
C HIS A 201 -7.39 2.19 -21.10
N GLY A 202 -7.69 1.20 -21.96
CA GLY A 202 -8.50 0.04 -21.62
C GLY A 202 -9.94 0.40 -21.23
N LEU A 203 -10.54 1.43 -21.83
CA LEU A 203 -11.92 1.82 -21.59
C LEU A 203 -12.83 1.13 -22.62
N LEU A 204 -13.85 0.41 -22.16
CA LEU A 204 -14.75 -0.40 -22.98
C LEU A 204 -16.22 -0.07 -22.64
N PHE A 205 -16.62 1.19 -22.76
CA PHE A 205 -17.98 1.63 -22.44
C PHE A 205 -19.01 1.18 -23.49
N LYS A 206 -18.69 1.29 -24.78
CA LYS A 206 -19.55 0.86 -25.89
C LYS A 206 -19.72 -0.65 -25.89
N THR A 207 -18.60 -1.38 -25.91
CA THR A 207 -18.62 -2.86 -25.93
C THR A 207 -19.37 -3.43 -24.72
N LYS A 208 -19.26 -2.81 -23.53
CA LYS A 208 -20.00 -3.26 -22.34
C LYS A 208 -21.49 -2.97 -22.44
N LEU A 209 -21.88 -1.83 -23.01
CA LEU A 209 -23.28 -1.48 -23.21
C LEU A 209 -23.94 -2.44 -24.20
N GLU A 210 -23.30 -2.70 -25.34
CA GLU A 210 -23.80 -3.62 -26.38
C GLU A 210 -23.97 -5.03 -25.84
N LYS A 211 -23.00 -5.55 -25.07
CA LYS A 211 -23.12 -6.86 -24.42
C LYS A 211 -24.28 -6.93 -23.43
N SER A 212 -24.52 -5.86 -22.66
CA SER A 212 -25.65 -5.78 -21.73
C SER A 212 -27.00 -5.79 -22.46
N LEU A 213 -27.11 -5.06 -23.57
CA LEU A 213 -28.31 -5.06 -24.41
C LEU A 213 -28.56 -6.42 -25.06
N ALA A 214 -27.51 -7.05 -25.60
CA ALA A 214 -27.61 -8.39 -26.17
C ALA A 214 -28.04 -9.44 -25.13
N TRP A 215 -27.50 -9.37 -23.91
CA TRP A 215 -27.91 -10.25 -22.81
C TRP A 215 -29.39 -10.06 -22.46
N LYS A 216 -29.86 -8.81 -22.35
CA LYS A 216 -31.26 -8.50 -22.06
C LYS A 216 -32.20 -8.98 -23.18
N GLY A 217 -31.80 -8.81 -24.44
CA GLY A 217 -32.57 -9.28 -25.60
C GLY A 217 -32.65 -10.82 -25.69
N ALA A 218 -31.56 -11.52 -25.38
CA ALA A 218 -31.57 -12.98 -25.30
C ALA A 218 -32.48 -13.48 -24.16
N GLN A 219 -32.52 -12.77 -23.04
CA GLN A 219 -33.36 -13.11 -21.90
C GLN A 219 -34.86 -12.86 -22.16
N SER A 220 -35.22 -11.86 -22.97
CA SER A 220 -36.61 -11.62 -23.37
C SER A 220 -37.12 -12.62 -24.40
N GLN A 221 -36.27 -13.10 -25.33
CA GLN A 221 -36.67 -14.12 -26.32
C GLN A 221 -36.96 -15.49 -25.71
N LEU A 222 -36.35 -15.81 -24.57
CA LEU A 222 -36.61 -17.06 -23.83
C LEU A 222 -37.93 -17.04 -23.03
N GLN A 223 -38.61 -15.89 -22.93
CA GLN A 223 -39.88 -15.74 -22.21
C GLN A 223 -41.12 -15.66 -23.10
N GLU A 224 -40.97 -15.71 -24.44
CA GLU A 224 -42.14 -15.78 -25.33
C GLU A 224 -42.64 -17.24 -25.45
N PRO A 225 -43.91 -17.54 -25.10
CA PRO A 225 -44.47 -18.88 -25.27
C PRO A 225 -44.73 -19.17 -26.76
N PRO A 226 -44.57 -20.43 -27.22
CA PRO A 226 -44.77 -20.77 -28.63
C PRO A 226 -46.24 -20.59 -29.03
N GLN A 227 -46.47 -19.90 -30.15
CA GLN A 227 -47.81 -19.76 -30.74
C GLN A 227 -48.34 -21.13 -31.19
N ALA A 228 -49.51 -21.50 -30.68
CA ALA A 228 -50.20 -22.74 -31.04
C ALA A 228 -50.75 -22.67 -32.48
N GLY A 229 -50.33 -23.64 -33.31
CA GLY A 229 -50.92 -23.88 -34.64
C GLY A 229 -52.32 -24.53 -34.55
N PRO A 230 -53.10 -24.50 -35.65
CA PRO A 230 -54.52 -24.86 -35.64
C PRO A 230 -54.71 -26.37 -35.43
N GLY A 231 -55.62 -26.72 -34.52
CA GLY A 231 -55.86 -28.08 -34.04
C GLY A 231 -56.65 -28.96 -35.00
N ASP A 232 -56.37 -30.27 -34.90
CA ASP A 232 -57.13 -31.36 -35.49
C ASP A 232 -57.89 -32.10 -34.37
N PRO A 233 -59.20 -32.38 -34.50
CA PRO A 233 -59.97 -33.03 -33.44
C PRO A 233 -60.21 -34.52 -33.73
N GLY A 234 -59.96 -35.39 -32.75
CA GLY A 234 -60.73 -36.63 -32.63
C GLY A 234 -59.95 -37.84 -32.09
N GLY A 235 -60.33 -38.29 -30.90
CA GLY A 235 -59.98 -39.61 -30.40
C GLY A 235 -60.08 -39.75 -28.88
N PHE A 236 -61.29 -39.91 -28.36
CA PHE A 236 -61.53 -40.39 -26.99
C PHE A 236 -61.20 -41.89 -26.88
N PRO A 237 -60.70 -42.39 -25.74
CA PRO A 237 -60.91 -43.77 -25.35
C PRO A 237 -61.91 -43.88 -24.19
N GLU A 238 -62.88 -44.75 -24.38
CA GLU A 238 -63.94 -45.13 -23.43
C GLU A 238 -63.38 -46.06 -22.34
N VAL A 239 -63.77 -45.80 -21.09
CA VAL A 239 -63.41 -46.58 -19.89
C VAL A 239 -64.46 -47.66 -19.66
N LEU A 240 -64.05 -48.92 -19.47
CA LEU A 240 -64.90 -49.95 -18.88
C LEU A 240 -64.18 -50.64 -17.71
N GLY A 241 -64.89 -50.74 -16.60
CA GLY A 241 -64.35 -50.99 -15.25
C GLY A 241 -64.29 -52.46 -14.80
N SER A 242 -63.68 -52.61 -13.62
CA SER A 242 -63.51 -53.82 -12.82
C SER A 242 -64.83 -54.47 -12.36
N ALA A 243 -64.85 -55.80 -12.21
CA ALA A 243 -64.97 -56.50 -10.90
C ALA A 243 -65.23 -58.03 -11.02
N LEU A 244 -64.42 -58.78 -10.26
CA LEU A 244 -64.74 -59.97 -9.43
C LEU A 244 -65.32 -61.26 -10.05
N ALA A 245 -64.51 -62.33 -10.09
CA ALA A 245 -64.53 -63.48 -9.17
C ALA A 245 -63.31 -64.38 -9.43
#